data_AF-A0AAN8DDM5-F1
#
_entry.id   AF-A0AAN8DDM5-F1
#
_cell.length_a   1.000
_cell.length_b   1.000
_cell.length_c   1.000
_cell.angle_alpha   90.00
_cell.angle_beta   90.00
_cell.angle_gamma   90.00
#
_symmetry.space_group_name_H-M   'P 1'
#
loop_
_entity.id
_entity.type
_entity.pdbx_description
1 polymer ?
#
loop_
_entity_poly.entity_id
_entity_poly.type
_entity_poly.pdbx_seq_one_letter_code
_entity_poly.pdbx_strand_id
1 'polypeptide(L)'
;MAARGLRRAVLSARNVRSLWSSVEGKRSACWVMSPSPPESIGENTQRGRGGVLWAAIAFSLFSSSDEDRRDEAQRKEDEIILLLKKAKLSLSRDQLEAASVFLHQALALAHQTHNNQAIIYCYSLMANLAFVQGHLDHAEKLFKAAMSFMLSGGTPEDDNAVIEMSLKLATIYAEQNKTELAEHGFRFCLESLQEKLRREEKAEPTGEEAEPTGEEAEPTEQRKDSRLLLGLCFDSRARYRASRRRLREAEGDYREALKICEGEQGHTHPQTLVLMSDLATILDLQGRHDDALQLVQHAVQLSRSVTHPDLQVLLGNMAGILLHTGRLEDSVRCYQEALSLALQAKDQEAVHAIQEGLEEVKKRKEVKRRKEEEEEKKKEEE
;
A
#
# COMPACT_ATOMS: atom_id res chain seq x y z
N MET A 1 -30.36 -1.22 -10.73
CA MET A 1 -29.72 -0.02 -10.13
C MET A 1 -29.11 -0.26 -8.75
N ALA A 2 -29.51 -1.28 -7.98
CA ALA A 2 -28.91 -1.64 -6.68
C ALA A 2 -27.44 -2.13 -6.76
N ALA A 3 -27.01 -2.70 -7.89
CA ALA A 3 -25.62 -3.12 -8.12
C ALA A 3 -24.65 -1.96 -8.45
N ARG A 4 -25.07 -0.69 -8.39
CA ARG A 4 -24.19 0.48 -8.66
C ARG A 4 -23.63 1.12 -7.38
N GLY A 5 -24.31 0.97 -6.24
CA GLY A 5 -23.88 1.55 -4.95
C GLY A 5 -22.74 0.77 -4.28
N LEU A 6 -22.90 -0.54 -4.07
CA LEU A 6 -21.86 -1.39 -3.47
C LEU A 6 -20.58 -1.46 -4.32
N ARG A 7 -20.67 -1.25 -5.63
CA ARG A 7 -19.51 -1.31 -6.54
C ARG A 7 -18.53 -0.14 -6.38
N ARG A 8 -18.95 0.96 -5.75
CA ARG A 8 -18.05 2.05 -5.34
C ARG A 8 -17.46 1.81 -3.95
N ALA A 9 -18.19 1.12 -3.06
CA ALA A 9 -17.76 0.90 -1.68
C ALA A 9 -16.62 -0.11 -1.54
N VAL A 10 -16.52 -1.12 -2.42
CA VAL A 10 -15.49 -2.18 -2.30
C VAL A 10 -14.13 -1.79 -2.90
N LEU A 11 -14.08 -0.74 -3.72
CA LEU A 11 -12.84 -0.05 -4.08
C LEU A 11 -12.74 1.23 -3.23
N SER A 12 -12.79 1.10 -1.91
CA SER A 12 -12.66 2.26 -1.00
C SER A 12 -11.35 3.00 -1.32
N ALA A 13 -11.43 4.33 -1.34
CA ALA A 13 -10.31 5.25 -1.56
C ALA A 13 -9.14 4.97 -0.59
N ARG A 14 -9.43 4.32 0.54
CA ARG A 14 -8.48 3.81 1.51
C ARG A 14 -7.44 2.85 0.90
N ASN A 15 -7.81 2.04 -0.09
CA ASN A 15 -6.93 1.04 -0.72
C ASN A 15 -6.00 1.65 -1.79
N VAL A 16 -6.33 2.84 -2.29
CA VAL A 16 -5.42 3.65 -3.13
C VAL A 16 -4.55 4.56 -2.26
N ARG A 17 -5.02 5.05 -1.11
CA ARG A 17 -4.13 5.68 -0.11
C ARG A 17 -3.13 4.69 0.48
N SER A 18 -3.50 3.42 0.69
CA SER A 18 -2.63 2.38 1.27
C SER A 18 -1.54 1.90 0.30
N LEU A 19 -1.87 1.65 -0.98
CA LEU A 19 -0.90 1.31 -2.04
C LEU A 19 0.25 2.33 -2.14
N TRP A 20 -0.06 3.60 -1.85
CA TRP A 20 0.86 4.72 -2.04
C TRP A 20 1.51 5.17 -0.72
N SER A 21 1.04 4.66 0.43
CA SER A 21 1.61 4.91 1.76
C SER A 21 2.50 3.74 2.25
N SER A 22 2.19 2.50 1.86
CA SER A 22 2.83 1.28 2.36
C SER A 22 4.26 1.07 1.80
N VAL A 23 4.54 1.50 0.57
CA VAL A 23 5.87 1.37 -0.06
C VAL A 23 6.88 2.40 0.47
N GLU A 24 6.43 3.59 0.85
CA GLU A 24 7.30 4.67 1.33
C GLU A 24 7.74 4.47 2.79
N GLY A 25 6.95 3.72 3.58
CA GLY A 25 7.17 3.52 5.02
C GLY A 25 8.44 2.73 5.37
N LYS A 26 8.86 1.78 4.54
CA LYS A 26 10.11 1.00 4.73
C LYS A 26 11.26 1.47 3.85
N ARG A 27 11.00 1.95 2.63
CA ARG A 27 12.06 2.46 1.74
C ARG A 27 12.78 3.69 2.29
N SER A 28 12.12 4.48 3.13
CA SER A 28 12.75 5.65 3.78
C SER A 28 13.98 5.31 4.65
N ALA A 29 14.12 4.05 5.11
CA ALA A 29 15.24 3.62 5.95
C ALA A 29 16.47 3.14 5.14
N CYS A 30 16.27 2.61 3.92
CA CYS A 30 17.37 2.12 3.08
C CYS A 30 18.15 3.23 2.35
N TRP A 31 17.61 4.45 2.27
CA TRP A 31 18.31 5.59 1.64
C TRP A 31 19.21 6.37 2.62
N VAL A 32 19.35 5.93 3.87
CA VAL A 32 20.30 6.49 4.84
C VAL A 32 21.52 5.57 4.92
N MET A 33 22.38 5.58 3.89
CA MET A 33 23.77 5.14 4.09
C MET A 33 24.59 6.32 4.60
N SER A 34 25.14 6.13 5.80
CA SER A 34 26.11 7.01 6.43
C SER A 34 27.35 7.17 5.53
N PRO A 35 27.88 8.38 5.34
CA PRO A 35 29.23 8.52 4.81
C PRO A 35 30.20 8.11 5.92
N SER A 36 30.86 6.95 5.75
CA SER A 36 32.07 6.65 6.53
C SER A 36 33.20 7.51 5.96
N PRO A 37 33.89 8.34 6.76
CA PRO A 37 35.04 9.08 6.26
C PRO A 37 36.24 8.13 6.05
N PRO A 38 37.18 8.47 5.16
CA PRO A 38 38.33 7.62 4.87
C PRO A 38 39.24 7.51 6.09
N GLU A 39 39.67 6.28 6.40
CA GLU A 39 40.73 6.02 7.37
C GLU A 39 42.06 6.62 6.90
N SER A 40 42.63 7.53 7.70
CA SER A 40 44.05 7.85 7.66
C SER A 40 44.65 7.81 9.07
N ILE A 41 45.46 6.77 9.25
CA ILE A 41 46.61 6.55 10.14
C ILE A 41 46.99 7.70 11.11
N GLY A 42 47.10 7.39 12.41
CA GLY A 42 48.08 8.05 13.29
C GLY A 42 47.78 8.09 14.80
N GLU A 43 48.51 7.27 15.56
CA GLU A 43 49.00 7.51 16.94
C GLU A 43 48.07 7.39 18.19
N ASN A 44 48.14 6.21 18.81
CA ASN A 44 48.65 5.93 20.18
C ASN A 44 48.25 6.88 21.36
N THR A 45 47.67 6.31 22.43
CA THR A 45 48.25 6.18 23.81
C THR A 45 47.19 6.21 24.96
N GLN A 46 47.18 5.13 25.76
CA GLN A 46 46.86 4.98 27.20
C GLN A 46 45.45 5.21 27.82
N ARG A 47 44.81 4.07 28.19
CA ARG A 47 44.63 3.52 29.57
C ARG A 47 44.22 4.48 30.72
N GLY A 48 43.04 4.26 31.32
CA GLY A 48 42.70 4.73 32.67
C GLY A 48 41.33 4.27 33.20
N ARG A 49 41.34 3.46 34.27
CA ARG A 49 40.18 2.99 35.05
C ARG A 49 39.56 4.10 35.92
N GLY A 50 38.26 3.99 36.22
CA GLY A 50 37.65 4.59 37.41
C GLY A 50 36.14 4.79 37.30
N GLY A 51 35.35 3.94 37.96
CA GLY A 51 33.89 4.14 38.07
C GLY A 51 33.54 5.02 39.27
N VAL A 52 32.51 5.86 39.14
CA VAL A 52 31.58 6.24 40.22
C VAL A 52 30.24 6.61 39.57
N LEU A 53 29.18 6.02 40.11
CA LEU A 53 27.76 6.25 39.84
C LEU A 53 27.34 7.69 40.25
N TRP A 54 26.72 8.44 39.35
CA TRP A 54 25.80 9.52 39.72
C TRP A 54 24.54 9.42 38.86
N ALA A 55 23.45 9.05 39.52
CA ALA A 55 22.11 9.29 39.04
C ALA A 55 21.80 10.80 39.13
N ALA A 56 20.92 11.25 38.22
CA ALA A 56 20.29 12.57 38.17
C ALA A 56 21.14 13.76 37.68
N ILE A 57 21.21 13.92 36.36
CA ILE A 57 21.07 15.24 35.73
C ILE A 57 19.96 15.14 34.68
N ALA A 58 18.80 15.65 35.06
CA ALA A 58 17.74 16.05 34.17
C ALA A 58 18.21 17.21 33.28
N PHE A 59 17.76 17.24 32.03
CA PHE A 59 17.76 18.42 31.15
C PHE A 59 19.08 19.21 31.07
N SER A 60 19.96 18.78 30.18
CA SER A 60 21.01 19.63 29.59
C SER A 60 21.22 19.23 28.12
N LEU A 61 20.16 19.22 27.32
CA LEU A 61 20.23 19.09 25.86
C LEU A 61 20.26 20.46 25.18
N PHE A 62 21.16 21.32 25.64
CA PHE A 62 21.60 22.49 24.87
C PHE A 62 23.07 22.76 25.20
N SER A 63 23.95 21.87 24.73
CA SER A 63 25.35 22.23 24.53
C SER A 63 25.43 22.92 23.18
N SER A 64 25.44 24.26 23.20
CA SER A 64 25.51 25.16 22.05
C SER A 64 26.89 25.15 21.36
N SER A 65 27.52 23.99 21.21
CA SER A 65 28.91 23.87 20.71
C SER A 65 29.09 22.84 19.58
N ASP A 66 28.00 22.18 19.14
CA ASP A 66 28.01 21.31 17.94
C ASP A 66 27.25 21.93 16.76
N GLU A 67 26.65 23.11 16.89
CA GLU A 67 25.91 23.78 15.80
C GLU A 67 26.82 24.27 14.65
N ASP A 68 28.14 24.37 14.88
CA ASP A 68 29.07 25.15 14.04
C ASP A 68 29.97 24.32 13.09
N ARG A 69 29.70 23.03 12.88
CA ARG A 69 30.48 22.17 11.96
C ARG A 69 29.76 21.72 10.69
N ARG A 70 28.50 22.09 10.50
CA ARG A 70 27.74 21.74 9.28
C ARG A 70 28.04 22.73 8.17
N ASP A 71 28.57 22.22 7.06
CA ASP A 71 28.75 22.99 5.84
C ASP A 71 27.40 23.41 5.25
N GLU A 72 27.39 24.51 4.49
CA GLU A 72 26.19 25.12 3.92
C GLU A 72 25.35 24.14 3.07
N ALA A 73 26.00 23.19 2.38
CA ALA A 73 25.33 22.14 1.64
C ALA A 73 24.51 21.22 2.56
N GLN A 74 25.10 20.79 3.68
CA GLN A 74 24.44 19.92 4.66
C GLN A 74 23.27 20.62 5.35
N ARG A 75 23.40 21.93 5.61
CA ARG A 75 22.29 22.75 6.16
C ARG A 75 21.09 22.78 5.22
N LYS A 76 21.32 22.91 3.91
CA LYS A 76 20.25 22.90 2.90
C LYS A 76 19.62 21.52 2.74
N GLU A 77 20.41 20.45 2.84
CA GLU A 77 19.88 19.08 2.85
C GLU A 77 18.99 18.83 4.09
N ASP A 78 19.44 19.24 5.27
CA ASP A 78 18.64 19.19 6.50
C ASP A 78 17.32 19.95 6.35
N GLU A 79 17.35 21.12 5.71
CA GLU A 79 16.16 21.93 5.42
C GLU A 79 15.19 21.24 4.46
N ILE A 80 15.71 20.64 3.37
CA ILE A 80 14.91 19.83 2.44
C ILE A 80 14.22 18.69 3.20
N ILE A 81 14.97 17.94 4.02
CA ILE A 81 14.42 16.83 4.83
C ILE A 81 13.33 17.33 5.78
N LEU A 82 13.54 18.48 6.43
CA LEU A 82 12.56 19.09 7.33
C LEU A 82 11.27 19.45 6.58
N LEU A 83 11.38 20.07 5.40
CA LEU A 83 10.22 20.44 4.57
C LEU A 83 9.45 19.20 4.10
N LEU A 84 10.15 18.15 3.67
CA LEU A 84 9.54 16.87 3.29
C LEU A 84 8.80 16.22 4.47
N LYS A 85 9.37 16.25 5.67
CA LYS A 85 8.71 15.77 6.90
C LYS A 85 7.46 16.59 7.22
N LYS A 86 7.52 17.93 7.11
CA LYS A 86 6.36 18.81 7.29
C LYS A 86 5.27 18.52 6.26
N ALA A 87 5.65 18.34 4.99
CA ALA A 87 4.71 17.96 3.93
C ALA A 87 4.00 16.64 4.27
N LYS A 88 4.75 15.59 4.64
CA LYS A 88 4.19 14.28 5.01
C LYS A 88 3.27 14.38 6.24
N LEU A 89 3.64 15.18 7.24
CA LEU A 89 2.80 15.42 8.41
C LEU A 89 1.50 16.15 8.02
N SER A 90 1.57 17.17 7.17
CA SER A 90 0.40 17.88 6.66
C SER A 90 -0.51 16.94 5.85
N LEU A 91 0.04 16.07 5.01
CA LEU A 91 -0.73 15.03 4.31
C LEU A 91 -1.45 14.09 5.29
N SER A 92 -0.77 13.65 6.36
CA SER A 92 -1.39 12.78 7.37
C SER A 92 -2.54 13.44 8.14
N ARG A 93 -2.56 14.78 8.15
CA ARG A 93 -3.61 15.62 8.77
C ARG A 93 -4.64 16.13 7.75
N ASP A 94 -4.58 15.65 6.51
CA ASP A 94 -5.42 16.10 5.39
C ASP A 94 -5.30 17.60 5.07
N GLN A 95 -4.18 18.21 5.44
CA GLN A 95 -3.86 19.62 5.17
C GLN A 95 -3.17 19.75 3.81
N LEU A 96 -3.93 19.50 2.73
CA LEU A 96 -3.40 19.37 1.37
C LEU A 96 -2.67 20.63 0.87
N GLU A 97 -3.22 21.82 1.14
CA GLU A 97 -2.59 23.09 0.74
C GLU A 97 -1.26 23.34 1.45
N ALA A 98 -1.21 23.08 2.77
CA ALA A 98 0.03 23.20 3.53
C ALA A 98 1.10 22.22 3.03
N ALA A 99 0.69 20.98 2.73
CA ALA A 99 1.59 19.99 2.13
C ALA A 99 2.14 20.45 0.79
N SER A 100 1.28 21.01 -0.08
CA SER A 100 1.67 21.57 -1.38
C SER A 100 2.74 22.65 -1.21
N VAL A 101 2.54 23.60 -0.29
CA VAL A 101 3.51 24.68 -0.04
C VAL A 101 4.87 24.13 0.38
N PHE A 102 4.91 23.18 1.32
CA PHE A 102 6.17 22.57 1.77
C PHE A 102 6.89 21.81 0.66
N LEU A 103 6.14 21.11 -0.22
CA LEU A 103 6.73 20.37 -1.34
C LEU A 103 7.35 21.30 -2.39
N HIS A 104 6.71 22.42 -2.72
CA HIS A 104 7.28 23.39 -3.65
C HIS A 104 8.55 24.06 -3.08
N GLN A 105 8.57 24.36 -1.78
CA GLN A 105 9.76 24.87 -1.09
C GLN A 105 10.91 23.85 -1.13
N ALA A 106 10.62 22.58 -0.82
CA ALA A 106 11.61 21.50 -0.85
C ALA A 106 12.18 21.32 -2.27
N LEU A 107 11.32 21.33 -3.29
CA LEU A 107 11.73 21.20 -4.69
C LEU A 107 12.64 22.35 -5.14
N ALA A 108 12.32 23.59 -4.74
CA ALA A 108 13.15 24.75 -5.06
C ALA A 108 14.57 24.61 -4.46
N LEU A 109 14.67 24.21 -3.19
CA LEU A 109 15.96 23.96 -2.54
C LEU A 109 16.70 22.76 -3.16
N ALA A 110 15.98 21.70 -3.53
CA ALA A 110 16.57 20.53 -4.18
C ALA A 110 17.19 20.88 -5.54
N HIS A 111 16.55 21.77 -6.32
CA HIS A 111 17.15 22.30 -7.54
C HIS A 111 18.38 23.19 -7.28
N GLN A 112 18.34 24.04 -6.26
CA GLN A 112 19.48 24.90 -5.89
C GLN A 112 20.71 24.10 -5.43
N THR A 113 20.49 22.94 -4.80
CA THR A 113 21.54 22.05 -4.32
C THR A 113 21.93 20.99 -5.35
N HIS A 114 21.29 20.98 -6.53
CA HIS A 114 21.46 19.94 -7.55
C HIS A 114 21.26 18.51 -7.01
N ASN A 115 20.42 18.36 -5.98
CA ASN A 115 20.14 17.08 -5.35
C ASN A 115 19.05 16.34 -6.15
N ASN A 116 19.48 15.56 -7.15
CA ASN A 116 18.58 14.82 -8.04
C ASN A 116 17.65 13.85 -7.28
N GLN A 117 18.12 13.23 -6.21
CA GLN A 117 17.30 12.33 -5.39
C GLN A 117 16.15 13.08 -4.71
N ALA A 118 16.45 14.25 -4.11
CA ALA A 118 15.43 15.10 -3.53
C ALA A 118 14.45 15.65 -4.58
N ILE A 119 14.92 15.98 -5.79
CA ILE A 119 14.07 16.41 -6.91
C ILE A 119 13.08 15.30 -7.29
N ILE A 120 13.56 14.06 -7.53
CA ILE A 120 12.72 12.90 -7.87
C ILE A 120 11.69 12.65 -6.77
N TYR A 121 12.12 12.67 -5.51
CA TYR A 121 11.25 12.44 -4.37
C TYR A 121 10.17 13.53 -4.23
N CYS A 122 10.53 14.81 -4.41
CA CYS A 122 9.57 15.91 -4.41
C CYS A 122 8.53 15.74 -5.53
N TYR A 123 8.96 15.43 -6.76
CA TYR A 123 8.04 15.18 -7.87
C TYR A 123 7.08 14.02 -7.58
N SER A 124 7.59 12.90 -7.04
CA SER A 124 6.75 11.75 -6.65
C SER A 124 5.70 12.14 -5.61
N LEU A 125 6.08 12.87 -4.55
CA LEU A 125 5.12 13.31 -3.52
C LEU A 125 4.10 14.32 -4.05
N MET A 126 4.52 15.27 -4.90
CA MET A 126 3.60 16.21 -5.55
C MET A 126 2.63 15.48 -6.49
N ALA A 127 3.10 14.45 -7.18
CA ALA A 127 2.27 13.63 -8.06
C ALA A 127 1.25 12.80 -7.26
N ASN A 128 1.67 12.20 -6.13
CA ASN A 128 0.77 11.55 -5.18
C ASN A 128 -0.32 12.53 -4.70
N LEU A 129 0.06 13.74 -4.31
CA LEU A 129 -0.87 14.78 -3.85
C LEU A 129 -1.87 15.16 -4.96
N ALA A 130 -1.38 15.42 -6.17
CA ALA A 130 -2.20 15.74 -7.33
C ALA A 130 -3.18 14.60 -7.67
N PHE A 131 -2.73 13.34 -7.57
CA PHE A 131 -3.55 12.16 -7.79
C PHE A 131 -4.70 12.08 -6.77
N VAL A 132 -4.40 12.24 -5.48
CA VAL A 132 -5.40 12.21 -4.39
C VAL A 132 -6.43 13.35 -4.54
N GLN A 133 -6.02 14.49 -5.09
CA GLN A 133 -6.93 15.60 -5.41
C GLN A 133 -7.76 15.38 -6.70
N GLY A 134 -7.52 14.28 -7.43
CA GLY A 134 -8.18 14.00 -8.71
C GLY A 134 -7.60 14.77 -9.90
N HIS A 135 -6.48 15.49 -9.73
CA HIS A 135 -5.76 16.20 -10.79
C HIS A 135 -4.90 15.23 -11.61
N LEU A 136 -5.53 14.24 -12.27
CA LEU A 136 -4.85 13.11 -12.93
C LEU A 136 -3.83 13.53 -14.00
N ASP A 137 -4.14 14.55 -14.81
CA ASP A 137 -3.23 15.05 -15.84
C ASP A 137 -1.98 15.71 -15.25
N HIS A 138 -2.12 16.33 -14.07
CA HIS A 138 -1.00 16.93 -13.36
C HIS A 138 -0.12 15.85 -12.72
N ALA A 139 -0.74 14.86 -12.08
CA ALA A 139 -0.04 13.69 -11.54
C ALA A 139 0.74 12.95 -12.62
N GLU A 140 0.15 12.74 -13.81
CA GLU A 140 0.82 12.12 -14.96
C GLU A 140 2.10 12.88 -15.35
N LYS A 141 2.02 14.21 -15.47
CA LYS A 141 3.16 15.04 -15.84
C LYS A 141 4.29 14.97 -14.81
N LEU A 142 3.94 15.02 -13.52
CA LEU A 142 4.91 14.97 -12.44
C LEU A 142 5.61 13.60 -12.36
N PHE A 143 4.87 12.49 -12.54
CA PHE A 143 5.49 11.16 -12.60
C PHE A 143 6.39 10.97 -13.82
N LYS A 144 5.97 11.46 -14.98
CA LYS A 144 6.83 11.46 -16.18
C LYS A 144 8.10 12.27 -15.96
N ALA A 145 8.01 13.42 -15.30
CA ALA A 145 9.18 14.22 -14.96
C ALA A 145 10.12 13.46 -14.00
N ALA A 146 9.59 12.88 -12.92
CA ALA A 146 10.37 12.07 -11.99
C ALA A 146 11.10 10.91 -12.70
N MET A 147 10.36 10.13 -13.51
CA MET A 147 10.91 9.01 -14.26
C MET A 147 11.95 9.46 -15.30
N SER A 148 11.72 10.59 -15.99
CA SER A 148 12.69 11.16 -16.93
C SER A 148 13.99 11.56 -16.21
N PHE A 149 13.91 12.14 -15.01
CA PHE A 149 15.08 12.45 -14.20
C PHE A 149 15.87 11.18 -13.85
N MET A 150 15.19 10.12 -13.42
CA MET A 150 15.81 8.83 -13.09
C MET A 150 16.56 8.23 -14.29
N LEU A 151 15.89 8.13 -15.45
CA LEU A 151 16.49 7.55 -16.66
C LEU A 151 17.66 8.41 -17.18
N SER A 152 17.52 9.74 -17.18
CA SER A 152 18.61 10.65 -17.56
C SER A 152 19.81 10.60 -16.60
N GLY A 153 19.55 10.23 -15.34
CA GLY A 153 20.57 9.98 -14.32
C GLY A 153 21.23 8.61 -14.41
N GLY A 154 20.84 7.77 -15.38
CA GLY A 154 21.42 6.44 -15.58
C GLY A 154 20.77 5.32 -14.76
N THR A 155 19.63 5.56 -14.11
CA THR A 155 18.87 4.48 -13.47
C THR A 155 18.36 3.50 -14.54
N PRO A 156 18.64 2.18 -14.42
CA PRO A 156 18.17 1.19 -15.39
C PRO A 156 16.64 1.12 -15.51
N GLU A 157 16.13 0.74 -16.68
CA GLU A 157 14.69 0.60 -16.91
C GLU A 157 14.06 -0.53 -16.09
N ASP A 158 14.83 -1.56 -15.75
CA ASP A 158 14.42 -2.68 -14.91
C ASP A 158 14.73 -2.47 -13.41
N ASP A 159 15.12 -1.25 -13.02
CA ASP A 159 15.24 -0.86 -11.62
C ASP A 159 13.85 -0.80 -10.95
N ASN A 160 13.78 -1.24 -9.69
CA ASN A 160 12.51 -1.31 -8.96
C ASN A 160 11.85 0.07 -8.81
N ALA A 161 12.62 1.15 -8.74
CA ALA A 161 12.06 2.50 -8.64
C ALA A 161 11.45 2.96 -9.98
N VAL A 162 12.06 2.63 -11.12
CA VAL A 162 11.50 2.95 -12.45
C VAL A 162 10.22 2.16 -12.69
N ILE A 163 10.21 0.88 -12.30
CA ILE A 163 9.03 0.03 -12.40
C ILE A 163 7.92 0.53 -11.47
N GLU A 164 8.24 1.01 -10.26
CA GLU A 164 7.26 1.64 -9.37
C GLU A 164 6.63 2.89 -10.01
N MET A 165 7.43 3.79 -10.59
CA MET A 165 6.90 4.96 -11.32
C MET A 165 6.03 4.54 -12.51
N SER A 166 6.43 3.49 -13.22
CA SER A 166 5.67 2.93 -14.34
C SER A 166 4.32 2.35 -13.89
N LEU A 167 4.29 1.66 -12.75
CA LEU A 167 3.06 1.14 -12.15
C LEU A 167 2.10 2.28 -11.77
N LYS A 168 2.63 3.34 -11.15
CA LYS A 168 1.88 4.54 -10.79
C LYS A 168 1.27 5.21 -12.03
N LEU A 169 2.02 5.33 -13.11
CA LEU A 169 1.52 5.84 -14.41
C LEU A 169 0.45 4.93 -15.02
N ALA A 170 0.63 3.60 -14.99
CA ALA A 170 -0.36 2.65 -15.49
C ALA A 170 -1.70 2.79 -14.74
N THR A 171 -1.66 2.97 -13.42
CA THR A 171 -2.85 3.25 -12.60
C THR A 171 -3.48 4.61 -12.95
N ILE A 172 -2.70 5.66 -13.17
CA ILE A 172 -3.23 6.95 -13.66
C ILE A 172 -3.95 6.79 -15.01
N TYR A 173 -3.36 6.03 -15.93
CA TYR A 173 -3.97 5.73 -17.22
C TYR A 173 -5.26 4.94 -17.10
N ALA A 174 -5.32 4.01 -16.15
CA ALA A 174 -6.55 3.28 -15.83
C ALA A 174 -7.66 4.24 -15.38
N GLU A 175 -7.37 5.17 -14.45
CA GLU A 175 -8.33 6.17 -13.95
C GLU A 175 -8.77 7.16 -15.03
N GLN A 176 -7.86 7.54 -15.94
CA GLN A 176 -8.17 8.38 -17.10
C GLN A 176 -8.91 7.62 -18.23
N ASN A 177 -9.21 6.32 -18.06
CA ASN A 177 -9.77 5.45 -19.10
C ASN A 177 -8.89 5.29 -20.36
N LYS A 178 -7.59 5.60 -20.29
CA LYS A 178 -6.61 5.38 -21.38
C LYS A 178 -6.20 3.90 -21.41
N THR A 179 -7.11 3.06 -21.90
CA THR A 179 -7.07 1.59 -21.81
C THR A 179 -5.76 0.99 -22.36
N GLU A 180 -5.35 1.38 -23.56
CA GLU A 180 -4.14 0.81 -24.20
C GLU A 180 -2.87 1.13 -23.41
N LEU A 181 -2.74 2.38 -22.94
CA LEU A 181 -1.59 2.81 -22.14
C LEU A 181 -1.56 2.12 -20.77
N ALA A 182 -2.72 1.96 -20.12
CA ALA A 182 -2.81 1.24 -18.86
C ALA A 182 -2.39 -0.23 -19.01
N GLU A 183 -2.92 -0.92 -20.03
CA GLU A 183 -2.59 -2.32 -20.29
C GLU A 183 -1.12 -2.52 -20.66
N HIS A 184 -0.55 -1.61 -21.45
CA HIS A 184 0.86 -1.62 -21.77
C HIS A 184 1.72 -1.40 -20.52
N GLY A 185 1.39 -0.41 -19.70
CA GLY A 185 2.11 -0.10 -18.46
C GLY A 185 2.11 -1.27 -17.47
N PHE A 186 0.95 -1.90 -17.25
CA PHE A 186 0.88 -3.09 -16.39
C PHE A 186 1.67 -4.27 -16.95
N ARG A 187 1.64 -4.47 -18.28
CA ARG A 187 2.42 -5.52 -18.94
C ARG A 187 3.91 -5.30 -18.76
N PHE A 188 4.39 -4.08 -19.05
CA PHE A 188 5.78 -3.70 -18.86
C PHE A 188 6.25 -4.00 -17.43
N CYS A 189 5.52 -3.56 -16.41
CA CYS A 189 5.93 -3.77 -15.02
C CYS A 189 6.08 -5.26 -14.67
N LEU A 190 5.11 -6.08 -15.09
CA LEU A 190 5.11 -7.52 -14.80
C LEU A 190 6.21 -8.27 -15.55
N GLU A 191 6.36 -8.00 -16.85
CA GLU A 191 7.38 -8.66 -17.68
C GLU A 191 8.80 -8.29 -17.22
N SER A 192 9.04 -7.01 -16.93
CA SER A 192 10.34 -6.53 -16.42
C SER A 192 10.72 -7.20 -15.09
N LEU A 193 9.79 -7.27 -14.13
CA LEU A 193 10.06 -7.90 -12.84
C LEU A 193 10.21 -9.42 -12.93
N GLN A 194 9.36 -10.10 -13.71
CA GLN A 194 9.48 -11.54 -13.90
C GLN A 194 10.80 -11.92 -14.56
N GLU A 195 11.23 -11.15 -15.57
CA GLU A 195 12.49 -11.40 -16.25
C GLU A 195 13.69 -11.10 -15.33
N LYS A 196 13.64 -10.01 -14.56
CA LYS A 196 14.65 -9.71 -13.54
C LYS A 196 14.80 -10.84 -12.53
N LEU A 197 13.69 -11.32 -11.97
CA LEU A 197 13.68 -12.43 -11.01
C LEU A 197 14.18 -13.75 -11.62
N ARG A 198 13.87 -14.03 -12.89
CA ARG A 198 14.42 -15.20 -13.62
C ARG A 198 15.93 -15.12 -13.79
N ARG A 199 16.49 -13.93 -14.01
CA ARG A 199 17.95 -13.75 -14.12
C ARG A 199 18.62 -13.96 -12.78
N GLU A 200 18.04 -13.44 -11.70
CA GLU A 200 18.51 -13.66 -10.33
C GLU A 200 18.48 -15.15 -9.96
N GLU A 201 17.40 -15.86 -10.29
CA GLU A 201 17.29 -17.32 -10.09
C GLU A 201 18.38 -18.13 -10.80
N LYS A 202 18.76 -17.74 -12.03
CA LYS A 202 19.82 -18.42 -12.79
C LYS A 202 21.22 -18.08 -12.30
N ALA A 203 21.38 -16.91 -11.69
CA ALA A 203 22.66 -16.45 -11.15
C ALA A 203 22.96 -17.07 -9.78
N GLU A 204 21.96 -17.63 -9.09
CA GLU A 204 22.19 -18.43 -7.89
C GLU A 204 22.96 -19.72 -8.24
N PRO A 205 24.12 -19.97 -7.62
CA PRO A 205 24.94 -21.14 -7.95
C PRO A 205 24.19 -22.41 -7.57
N THR A 206 23.63 -23.07 -8.59
CA THR A 206 22.93 -24.35 -8.46
C THR A 206 23.92 -25.49 -8.71
N GLY A 207 24.71 -25.83 -7.69
CA GLY A 207 25.31 -27.17 -7.53
C GLY A 207 26.71 -27.42 -8.13
N GLU A 208 27.68 -27.63 -7.20
CA GLU A 208 28.83 -28.56 -7.16
C GLU A 208 29.99 -27.95 -6.32
N GLU A 209 30.09 -26.62 -6.24
CA GLU A 209 31.04 -25.90 -5.36
C GLU A 209 30.39 -25.31 -4.09
N ALA A 210 29.07 -25.43 -3.93
CA ALA A 210 28.40 -25.00 -2.70
C ALA A 210 28.68 -26.01 -1.59
N GLU A 211 29.42 -25.61 -0.55
CA GLU A 211 29.52 -26.40 0.67
C GLU A 211 28.11 -26.74 1.18
N PRO A 212 27.89 -27.96 1.69
CA PRO A 212 26.60 -28.38 2.22
C PRO A 212 26.40 -27.76 3.61
N THR A 213 26.31 -26.43 3.68
CA THR A 213 25.69 -25.77 4.82
C THR A 213 24.19 -25.96 4.62
N GLY A 214 23.57 -26.84 5.40
CA GLY A 214 22.14 -27.19 5.34
C GLY A 214 21.17 -26.05 5.70
N GLU A 215 21.52 -24.82 5.38
CA GLU A 215 20.71 -23.62 5.51
C GLU A 215 20.30 -23.20 4.10
N GLU A 216 19.00 -23.23 3.80
CA GLU A 216 18.46 -22.62 2.59
C GLU A 216 18.94 -21.16 2.52
N ALA A 217 19.63 -20.78 1.45
CA ALA A 217 20.09 -19.41 1.29
C ALA A 217 18.89 -18.47 1.27
N GLU A 218 18.76 -17.64 2.32
CA GLU A 218 17.73 -16.61 2.41
C GLU A 218 17.78 -15.70 1.16
N PRO A 219 16.65 -15.39 0.52
CA PRO A 219 16.63 -14.48 -0.63
C PRO A 219 17.26 -13.14 -0.26
N THR A 220 18.05 -12.56 -1.17
CA THR A 220 18.59 -11.21 -0.95
C THR A 220 17.44 -10.21 -0.72
N GLU A 221 17.63 -9.23 0.17
CA GLU A 221 16.61 -8.19 0.44
C GLU A 221 16.13 -7.51 -0.85
N GLN A 222 17.01 -7.35 -1.85
CA GLN A 222 16.66 -6.80 -3.15
C GLN A 222 15.73 -7.72 -3.96
N ARG A 223 15.99 -9.04 -3.96
CA ARG A 223 15.13 -10.05 -4.61
C ARG A 223 13.74 -10.07 -3.95
N LYS A 224 13.70 -10.01 -2.62
CA LYS A 224 12.46 -9.87 -1.84
C LYS A 224 11.68 -8.61 -2.23
N ASP A 225 12.35 -7.47 -2.31
CA ASP A 225 11.75 -6.21 -2.75
C ASP A 225 11.17 -6.29 -4.17
N SER A 226 11.88 -6.93 -5.10
CA SER A 226 11.39 -7.15 -6.47
C SER A 226 10.17 -8.08 -6.51
N ARG A 227 10.15 -9.13 -5.69
CA ARG A 227 8.98 -10.02 -5.56
C ARG A 227 7.78 -9.28 -4.98
N LEU A 228 7.97 -8.49 -3.92
CA LEU A 228 6.89 -7.69 -3.34
C LEU A 228 6.33 -6.67 -4.34
N LEU A 229 7.19 -6.00 -5.11
CA LEU A 229 6.76 -5.10 -6.17
C LEU A 229 5.97 -5.86 -7.26
N LEU A 230 6.36 -7.09 -7.58
CA LEU A 230 5.62 -7.95 -8.52
C LEU A 230 4.21 -8.25 -7.99
N GLY A 231 4.09 -8.58 -6.70
CA GLY A 231 2.79 -8.75 -6.03
C GLY A 231 1.92 -7.50 -6.12
N LEU A 232 2.49 -6.31 -5.91
CA LEU A 232 1.79 -5.03 -6.05
C LEU A 232 1.34 -4.75 -7.50
N CYS A 233 2.13 -5.14 -8.50
CA CYS A 233 1.75 -5.03 -9.91
C CYS A 233 0.55 -5.92 -10.23
N PHE A 234 0.54 -7.16 -9.74
CA PHE A 234 -0.59 -8.07 -9.89
C PHE A 234 -1.86 -7.51 -9.22
N ASP A 235 -1.77 -7.07 -7.96
CA ASP A 235 -2.88 -6.45 -7.23
C ASP A 235 -3.47 -5.25 -8.00
N SER A 236 -2.62 -4.31 -8.41
CA SER A 236 -3.05 -3.11 -9.15
C SER A 236 -3.74 -3.47 -10.48
N ARG A 237 -3.20 -4.43 -11.22
CA ARG A 237 -3.80 -4.92 -12.48
C ARG A 237 -5.10 -5.68 -12.21
N ALA A 238 -5.21 -6.42 -11.11
CA ALA A 238 -6.42 -7.12 -10.72
C ALA A 238 -7.57 -6.14 -10.47
N ARG A 239 -7.33 -5.05 -9.72
CA ARG A 239 -8.30 -3.97 -9.49
C ARG A 239 -8.75 -3.33 -10.80
N TYR A 240 -7.81 -3.04 -11.69
CA TYR A 240 -8.11 -2.52 -13.02
C TYR A 240 -8.98 -3.48 -13.86
N ARG A 241 -8.63 -4.78 -13.89
CA ARG A 241 -9.42 -5.80 -14.59
C ARG A 241 -10.82 -5.96 -13.99
N ALA A 242 -10.94 -5.92 -12.67
CA ALA A 242 -12.22 -5.99 -11.96
C ALA A 242 -13.13 -4.80 -12.31
N SER A 243 -12.58 -3.57 -12.36
CA SER A 243 -13.35 -2.37 -12.76
C SER A 243 -13.86 -2.47 -14.20
N ARG A 244 -13.10 -3.15 -15.07
CA ARG A 244 -13.46 -3.46 -16.47
C ARG A 244 -14.31 -4.75 -16.62
N ARG A 245 -14.84 -5.31 -15.52
CA ARG A 245 -15.67 -6.55 -15.51
C ARG A 245 -14.95 -7.81 -15.98
N ARG A 246 -13.62 -7.81 -16.07
CA ARG A 246 -12.81 -8.98 -16.41
C ARG A 246 -12.51 -9.81 -15.17
N LEU A 247 -13.57 -10.35 -14.55
CA LEU A 247 -13.51 -10.94 -13.21
C LEU A 247 -12.62 -12.19 -13.15
N ARG A 248 -12.60 -13.03 -14.19
CA ARG A 248 -11.74 -14.23 -14.23
C ARG A 248 -10.26 -13.88 -14.31
N GLU A 249 -9.91 -12.85 -15.09
CA GLU A 249 -8.53 -12.38 -15.17
C GLU A 249 -8.09 -11.70 -13.86
N ALA A 250 -8.98 -10.94 -13.23
CA ALA A 250 -8.73 -10.34 -11.92
C ALA A 250 -8.51 -11.39 -10.83
N GLU A 251 -9.29 -12.47 -10.84
CA GLU A 251 -9.09 -13.62 -9.92
C GLU A 251 -7.69 -14.23 -10.07
N GLY A 252 -7.22 -14.42 -11.32
CA GLY A 252 -5.88 -14.91 -11.59
C GLY A 252 -4.80 -14.00 -11.02
N ASP A 253 -4.91 -12.69 -11.26
CA ASP A 253 -3.96 -11.71 -10.73
C ASP A 253 -3.97 -11.65 -9.20
N TYR A 254 -5.15 -11.64 -8.55
CA TYR A 254 -5.21 -11.64 -7.08
C TYR A 254 -4.62 -12.91 -6.46
N ARG A 255 -4.75 -14.08 -7.12
CA ARG A 255 -4.10 -15.30 -6.63
C ARG A 255 -2.58 -15.20 -6.68
N GLU A 256 -2.02 -14.68 -7.76
CA GLU A 256 -0.56 -14.48 -7.85
C GLU A 256 -0.07 -13.46 -6.83
N ALA A 257 -0.79 -12.34 -6.67
CA ALA A 257 -0.48 -11.34 -5.64
C ALA A 257 -0.53 -11.94 -4.23
N LEU A 258 -1.56 -12.73 -3.91
CA LEU A 258 -1.73 -13.38 -2.63
C LEU A 258 -0.60 -14.38 -2.36
N LYS A 259 -0.29 -15.24 -3.33
CA LYS A 259 0.79 -16.23 -3.22
C LYS A 259 2.14 -15.57 -2.91
N ILE A 260 2.46 -14.48 -3.62
CA ILE A 260 3.68 -13.72 -3.38
C ILE A 260 3.68 -13.12 -1.97
N CYS A 261 2.58 -12.48 -1.57
CA CYS A 261 2.49 -11.81 -0.27
C CYS A 261 2.57 -12.80 0.90
N GLU A 262 1.90 -13.94 0.79
CA GLU A 262 1.99 -15.04 1.76
C GLU A 262 3.42 -15.58 1.89
N GLY A 263 4.10 -15.82 0.76
CA GLY A 263 5.47 -16.33 0.77
C GLY A 263 6.49 -15.35 1.38
N GLU A 264 6.36 -14.06 1.08
CA GLU A 264 7.37 -13.07 1.47
C GLU A 264 7.10 -12.40 2.84
N GLN A 265 5.83 -12.37 3.28
CA GLN A 265 5.40 -11.62 4.47
C GLN A 265 4.59 -12.46 5.47
N GLY A 266 4.13 -13.64 5.07
CA GLY A 266 3.35 -14.56 5.91
C GLY A 266 1.85 -14.35 5.87
N HIS A 267 1.11 -15.33 6.42
CA HIS A 267 -0.35 -15.41 6.32
C HIS A 267 -1.10 -14.34 7.15
N THR A 268 -0.49 -13.83 8.22
CA THR A 268 -1.10 -12.83 9.10
C THR A 268 -0.70 -11.40 8.74
N HIS A 269 0.11 -11.22 7.68
CA HIS A 269 0.50 -9.89 7.25
C HIS A 269 -0.70 -9.08 6.75
N PRO A 270 -0.79 -7.77 7.06
CA PRO A 270 -1.90 -6.94 6.63
C PRO A 270 -2.28 -7.03 5.16
N GLN A 271 -1.28 -6.97 4.29
CA GLN A 271 -1.50 -7.02 2.85
C GLN A 271 -2.05 -8.39 2.41
N THR A 272 -1.63 -9.48 3.05
CA THR A 272 -2.16 -10.83 2.80
C THR A 272 -3.66 -10.88 3.07
N LEU A 273 -4.07 -10.37 4.23
CA LEU A 273 -5.48 -10.39 4.65
C LEU A 273 -6.36 -9.53 3.75
N VAL A 274 -5.85 -8.37 3.29
CA VAL A 274 -6.54 -7.52 2.31
C VAL A 274 -6.69 -8.27 0.97
N LEU A 275 -5.62 -8.90 0.46
CA LEU A 275 -5.67 -9.66 -0.79
C LEU A 275 -6.65 -10.83 -0.72
N MET A 276 -6.74 -11.54 0.41
CA MET A 276 -7.77 -12.56 0.63
C MET A 276 -9.19 -11.98 0.54
N SER A 277 -9.42 -10.81 1.13
CA SER A 277 -10.72 -10.13 1.08
C SER A 277 -11.10 -9.64 -0.32
N ASP A 278 -10.12 -9.10 -1.05
CA ASP A 278 -10.32 -8.64 -2.42
C ASP A 278 -10.58 -9.82 -3.37
N LEU A 279 -9.85 -10.93 -3.21
CA LEU A 279 -10.12 -12.18 -3.93
C LEU A 279 -11.51 -12.72 -3.60
N ALA A 280 -11.93 -12.70 -2.33
CA ALA A 280 -13.27 -13.13 -1.92
C ALA A 280 -14.35 -12.28 -2.60
N THR A 281 -14.15 -10.96 -2.68
CA THR A 281 -15.05 -10.06 -3.42
C THR A 281 -15.14 -10.45 -4.89
N ILE A 282 -14.02 -10.77 -5.55
CA ILE A 282 -14.05 -11.21 -6.96
C ILE A 282 -14.81 -12.52 -7.12
N LEU A 283 -14.61 -13.50 -6.23
CA LEU A 283 -15.34 -14.77 -6.25
C LEU A 283 -16.85 -14.54 -6.08
N ASP A 284 -17.24 -13.68 -5.14
CA ASP A 284 -18.64 -13.31 -4.90
C ASP A 284 -19.26 -12.62 -6.12
N LEU A 285 -18.54 -11.71 -6.78
CA LEU A 285 -18.99 -11.06 -8.02
C LEU A 285 -19.13 -12.03 -9.20
N GLN A 286 -18.46 -13.19 -9.16
CA GLN A 286 -18.63 -14.28 -10.12
C GLN A 286 -19.80 -15.23 -9.76
N GLY A 287 -20.48 -15.00 -8.63
CA GLY A 287 -21.55 -15.87 -8.12
C GLY A 287 -21.06 -17.06 -7.30
N ARG A 288 -19.75 -17.14 -7.01
CA ARG A 288 -19.14 -18.21 -6.19
C ARG A 288 -19.17 -17.82 -4.72
N HIS A 289 -20.37 -17.66 -4.18
CA HIS A 289 -20.59 -17.08 -2.85
C HIS A 289 -20.02 -17.95 -1.72
N ASP A 290 -20.09 -19.27 -1.82
CA ASP A 290 -19.56 -20.17 -0.78
C ASP A 290 -18.03 -20.11 -0.71
N ASP A 291 -17.35 -20.15 -1.85
CA ASP A 291 -15.89 -19.99 -1.94
C ASP A 291 -15.45 -18.63 -1.38
N ALA A 292 -16.17 -17.56 -1.74
CA ALA A 292 -15.93 -16.21 -1.23
C ALA A 292 -16.10 -16.14 0.29
N LEU A 293 -17.16 -16.75 0.81
CA LEU A 293 -17.45 -16.73 2.24
C LEU A 293 -16.39 -17.51 3.04
N GLN A 294 -15.96 -18.67 2.56
CA GLN A 294 -14.88 -19.43 3.20
C GLN A 294 -13.58 -18.61 3.26
N LEU A 295 -13.21 -17.97 2.15
CA LEU A 295 -11.98 -17.21 2.07
C LEU A 295 -11.98 -15.98 2.99
N VAL A 296 -13.07 -15.18 2.99
CA VAL A 296 -13.16 -14.00 3.87
C VAL A 296 -13.29 -14.38 5.34
N GLN A 297 -13.95 -15.50 5.67
CA GLN A 297 -14.00 -16.03 7.04
C GLN A 297 -12.61 -16.40 7.55
N HIS A 298 -11.80 -17.05 6.71
CA HIS A 298 -10.42 -17.37 7.05
C HIS A 298 -9.60 -16.09 7.30
N ALA A 299 -9.74 -15.08 6.43
CA ALA A 299 -9.08 -13.78 6.63
C ALA A 299 -9.51 -13.10 7.94
N VAL A 300 -10.79 -13.12 8.29
CA VAL A 300 -11.32 -12.58 9.57
C VAL A 300 -10.77 -13.34 10.78
N GLN A 301 -10.66 -14.67 10.71
CA GLN A 301 -10.09 -15.49 11.79
C GLN A 301 -8.62 -15.17 12.02
N LEU A 302 -7.81 -15.11 10.96
CA LEU A 302 -6.40 -14.72 11.04
C LEU A 302 -6.25 -13.29 11.59
N SER A 303 -7.05 -12.35 11.08
CA SER A 303 -7.07 -10.95 11.51
C SER A 303 -7.34 -10.78 13.01
N ARG A 304 -8.25 -11.59 13.57
CA ARG A 304 -8.53 -11.62 15.02
C ARG A 304 -7.36 -12.14 15.85
N SER A 305 -6.53 -13.03 15.31
CA SER A 305 -5.39 -13.60 16.04
C SER A 305 -4.23 -12.62 16.27
N VAL A 306 -4.13 -11.57 15.45
CA VAL A 306 -3.01 -10.60 15.48
C VAL A 306 -3.43 -9.15 15.72
N THR A 307 -4.68 -8.91 16.14
CA THR A 307 -5.26 -7.55 16.35
C THR A 307 -5.01 -6.61 15.16
N HIS A 308 -5.57 -6.96 14.00
CA HIS A 308 -5.33 -6.24 12.75
C HIS A 308 -6.07 -4.88 12.66
N PRO A 309 -5.44 -3.79 12.16
CA PRO A 309 -6.07 -2.47 12.06
C PRO A 309 -7.25 -2.39 11.07
N ASP A 310 -7.39 -3.36 10.17
CA ASP A 310 -8.44 -3.40 9.12
C ASP A 310 -9.51 -4.49 9.32
N LEU A 311 -9.65 -5.04 10.53
CA LEU A 311 -10.69 -6.05 10.82
C LEU A 311 -12.10 -5.56 10.43
N GLN A 312 -12.40 -4.27 10.61
CA GLN A 312 -13.67 -3.66 10.20
C GLN A 312 -13.95 -3.80 8.70
N VAL A 313 -12.92 -3.70 7.85
CA VAL A 313 -13.07 -3.81 6.39
C VAL A 313 -13.39 -5.26 6.02
N LEU A 314 -12.66 -6.22 6.58
CA LEU A 314 -12.90 -7.65 6.35
C LEU A 314 -14.32 -8.07 6.78
N LEU A 315 -14.78 -7.60 7.94
CA LEU A 315 -16.13 -7.87 8.44
C LEU A 315 -17.20 -7.24 7.55
N GLY A 316 -16.98 -6.02 7.05
CA GLY A 316 -17.89 -5.36 6.10
C GLY A 316 -18.02 -6.12 4.79
N ASN A 317 -16.91 -6.62 4.24
CA ASN A 317 -16.89 -7.45 3.02
C ASN A 317 -17.60 -8.79 3.26
N MET A 318 -17.34 -9.45 4.39
CA MET A 318 -18.04 -10.67 4.78
C MET A 318 -19.55 -10.45 4.91
N ALA A 319 -19.97 -9.32 5.49
CA ALA A 319 -21.37 -8.95 5.62
C ALA A 319 -22.05 -8.76 4.25
N GLY A 320 -21.35 -8.17 3.27
CA GLY A 320 -21.83 -8.04 1.90
C GLY A 320 -22.02 -9.39 1.19
N ILE A 321 -21.08 -10.31 1.36
CA ILE A 321 -21.18 -11.68 0.81
C ILE A 321 -22.36 -12.43 1.46
N LEU A 322 -22.50 -12.34 2.79
CA LEU A 322 -23.64 -12.92 3.52
C LEU A 322 -24.98 -12.34 3.02
N LEU A 323 -25.02 -11.05 2.69
CA LEU A 323 -26.19 -10.42 2.12
C LEU A 323 -26.57 -11.00 0.74
N HIS A 324 -25.59 -11.31 -0.12
CA HIS A 324 -25.83 -11.97 -1.41
C HIS A 324 -26.36 -13.39 -1.28
N THR A 325 -25.92 -14.14 -0.25
CA THR A 325 -26.45 -15.48 0.07
C THR A 325 -27.81 -15.47 0.78
N GLY A 326 -28.36 -14.28 1.10
CA GLY A 326 -29.64 -14.15 1.81
C GLY A 326 -29.56 -14.42 3.32
N ARG A 327 -28.36 -14.55 3.89
CA ARG A 327 -28.10 -14.72 5.33
C ARG A 327 -28.16 -13.37 6.05
N LEU A 328 -29.34 -12.77 6.07
CA LEU A 328 -29.55 -11.38 6.50
C LEU A 328 -29.17 -11.16 7.97
N GLU A 329 -29.47 -12.11 8.86
CA GLU A 329 -29.16 -12.02 10.29
C GLU A 329 -27.65 -12.00 10.55
N ASP A 330 -26.90 -12.89 9.89
CA ASP A 330 -25.44 -12.95 10.00
C ASP A 330 -24.80 -11.70 9.40
N SER A 331 -25.34 -11.19 8.30
CA SER A 331 -24.90 -9.92 7.67
C SER A 331 -25.04 -8.74 8.64
N VAL A 332 -26.19 -8.59 9.32
CA VAL A 332 -26.38 -7.54 10.34
C VAL A 332 -25.35 -7.64 11.46
N ARG A 333 -25.11 -8.85 11.99
CA ARG A 333 -24.12 -9.06 13.07
C ARG A 333 -22.72 -8.60 12.64
N CYS A 334 -22.30 -8.98 11.43
CA CYS A 334 -21.00 -8.60 10.89
C CYS A 334 -20.89 -7.08 10.69
N TYR A 335 -21.92 -6.44 10.13
CA TYR A 335 -21.92 -4.98 9.96
C TYR A 335 -21.93 -4.23 11.30
N GLN A 336 -22.64 -4.71 12.32
CA GLN A 336 -22.65 -4.09 13.65
C GLN A 336 -21.28 -4.16 14.32
N GLU A 337 -20.60 -5.31 14.23
CA GLU A 337 -19.23 -5.46 14.73
C GLU A 337 -18.27 -4.54 13.96
N ALA A 338 -18.35 -4.53 12.63
CA ALA A 338 -17.56 -3.63 11.79
C ALA A 338 -17.77 -2.15 12.15
N LEU A 339 -19.03 -1.74 12.38
CA LEU A 339 -19.37 -0.36 12.74
C LEU A 339 -18.76 0.05 14.08
N SER A 340 -18.80 -0.84 15.08
CA SER A 340 -18.19 -0.60 16.38
C SER A 340 -16.68 -0.35 16.26
N LEU A 341 -15.99 -1.20 15.50
CA LEU A 341 -14.55 -1.07 15.24
C LEU A 341 -14.22 0.19 14.44
N ALA A 342 -14.99 0.53 13.40
CA ALA A 342 -14.79 1.73 12.60
C ALA A 342 -14.96 3.02 13.43
N LEU A 343 -15.94 3.06 14.34
CA LEU A 343 -16.14 4.17 15.27
C LEU A 343 -14.97 4.31 16.25
N GLN A 344 -14.47 3.20 16.80
CA GLN A 344 -13.29 3.19 17.68
C GLN A 344 -12.04 3.72 16.95
N ALA A 345 -11.88 3.33 15.69
CA ALA A 345 -10.79 3.81 14.82
C ALA A 345 -10.99 5.24 14.30
N LYS A 346 -12.12 5.88 14.59
CA LYS A 346 -12.54 7.20 14.04
C LYS A 346 -12.53 7.25 12.52
N ASP A 347 -12.77 6.11 11.87
CA ASP A 347 -12.78 5.99 10.42
C ASP A 347 -14.17 6.30 9.87
N GLN A 348 -14.39 7.57 9.53
CA GLN A 348 -15.68 8.05 9.02
C GLN A 348 -16.04 7.47 7.66
N GLU A 349 -15.06 7.12 6.83
CA GLU A 349 -15.31 6.53 5.51
C GLU A 349 -15.88 5.12 5.68
N ALA A 350 -15.27 4.29 6.53
CA ALA A 350 -15.80 2.97 6.82
C ALA A 350 -17.16 3.04 7.52
N VAL A 351 -17.36 3.97 8.46
CA VAL A 351 -18.67 4.17 9.13
C VAL A 351 -19.77 4.41 8.10
N HIS A 352 -19.54 5.31 7.14
CA HIS A 352 -20.52 5.61 6.09
C HIS A 352 -20.81 4.38 5.22
N ALA A 353 -19.78 3.69 4.74
CA ALA A 353 -19.93 2.50 3.90
C ALA A 353 -20.69 1.36 4.63
N ILE A 354 -20.42 1.16 5.92
CA ILE A 354 -21.09 0.14 6.74
C ILE A 354 -22.57 0.50 6.97
N GLN A 355 -22.88 1.78 7.16
CA GLN A 355 -24.26 2.25 7.30
C GLN A 355 -25.06 2.03 6.02
N GLU A 356 -24.48 2.30 4.84
CA GLU A 356 -25.11 1.97 3.55
C GLU A 356 -25.41 0.47 3.44
N GLY A 357 -24.47 -0.38 3.86
CA GLY A 357 -24.65 -1.83 3.93
C GLY A 357 -25.84 -2.23 4.81
N LEU A 358 -25.91 -1.69 6.03
CA LEU A 358 -27.02 -1.93 6.97
C LEU A 358 -28.38 -1.51 6.41
N GLU A 359 -28.45 -0.37 5.71
CA GLU A 359 -29.68 0.08 5.06
C GLU A 359 -30.12 -0.85 3.93
N GLU A 360 -29.18 -1.41 3.16
CA GLU A 360 -29.49 -2.43 2.17
C GLU A 360 -30.02 -3.72 2.82
N VAL A 361 -29.45 -4.14 3.95
CA VAL A 361 -29.98 -5.30 4.70
C VAL A 361 -31.43 -5.07 5.14
N LYS A 362 -31.73 -3.87 5.67
CA LYS A 362 -33.11 -3.50 6.07
C LYS A 362 -34.09 -3.61 4.90
N LYS A 363 -33.73 -3.06 3.73
CA LYS A 363 -34.55 -3.15 2.52
C LYS A 363 -34.81 -4.60 2.12
N ARG A 364 -33.78 -5.47 2.13
CA ARG A 364 -33.96 -6.89 1.79
C ARG A 364 -34.84 -7.63 2.80
N LYS A 365 -34.73 -7.31 4.09
CA LYS A 365 -35.62 -7.86 5.13
C LYS A 365 -37.07 -7.47 4.90
N GLU A 366 -37.34 -6.21 4.56
CA GLU A 366 -38.70 -5.76 4.27
C GLU A 366 -39.29 -6.46 3.03
N VAL A 367 -38.51 -6.59 1.96
CA VAL A 367 -38.93 -7.32 0.76
C VAL A 367 -39.22 -8.79 1.08
N LYS A 368 -38.38 -9.44 1.90
CA LYS A 368 -38.60 -10.83 2.33
C LYS A 368 -39.90 -10.96 3.13
N ARG A 369 -40.12 -10.08 4.12
CA ARG A 369 -41.34 -10.08 4.94
C ARG A 369 -42.61 -9.88 4.11
N ARG A 370 -42.60 -8.92 3.16
CA ARG A 370 -43.74 -8.69 2.27
C ARG A 370 -44.08 -9.91 1.41
N LYS A 371 -43.06 -10.64 0.93
CA LYS A 371 -43.28 -11.89 0.18
C LYS A 371 -43.88 -12.99 1.04
N GLU A 372 -43.40 -13.13 2.27
CA GLU A 372 -43.96 -14.09 3.24
C GLU A 372 -45.43 -13.77 3.54
N GLU A 373 -45.76 -12.49 3.78
CA GLU A 373 -47.14 -12.03 3.98
C GLU A 373 -48.04 -12.26 2.75
N GLU A 374 -47.53 -12.11 1.53
CA GLU A 374 -48.26 -12.41 0.28
C GLU A 374 -48.48 -13.92 0.07
N GLU A 375 -47.49 -14.75 0.43
CA GLU A 375 -47.60 -16.21 0.33
C GLU A 375 -48.57 -16.78 1.37
N GLU A 376 -48.61 -16.22 2.58
CA GLU A 376 -49.60 -16.60 3.61
C GLU A 376 -51.03 -16.28 3.16
N LYS A 377 -51.26 -15.07 2.63
CA LYS A 377 -52.60 -14.69 2.11
C LYS A 377 -53.09 -15.61 1.00
N LYS A 378 -52.21 -16.02 0.08
CA LYS A 378 -52.59 -16.96 -0.99
C LYS A 378 -52.98 -18.33 -0.46
N LYS A 379 -52.33 -18.81 0.61
CA LYS A 379 -52.66 -20.07 1.26
C LYS A 379 -53.97 -20.01 2.06
N GLU A 380 -54.39 -18.83 2.49
CA GLU A 380 -55.67 -18.63 3.18
C GLU A 380 -56.85 -18.49 2.19
N GLU A 381 -56.57 -18.17 0.92
CA GLU A 381 -57.57 -18.04 -0.17
C GLU A 381 -57.81 -19.34 -0.97
N GLU A 382 -56.92 -20.33 -0.86
CA GLU A 382 -57.02 -21.69 -1.43
C GLU A 382 -57.65 -22.69 -0.44
#